data_AF-A0A539CQ43-F1
#
_entry.id   AF-A0A539CQ43-F1
#
_cell.length_a   1.000
_cell.length_b   1.000
_cell.length_c   1.000
_cell.angle_alpha   90.00
_cell.angle_beta   90.00
_cell.angle_gamma   90.00
#
_symmetry.space_group_name_H-M   'P 1'
#
loop_
_entity.id
_entity.type
_entity.pdbx_description
1 polymer ?
#
loop_
_entity_poly.entity_id
_entity_poly.type
_entity_poly.pdbx_seq_one_letter_code
_entity_poly.pdbx_strand_id
1 'polypeptide(L)'
;MRFFPNNPNADAFYEPNSFGGPVERPDVVEPPLKISGDAERYNHRIGNDDFGQPRALFNLFDAGQKKRLFSNIAEAMAGVPDVIVERQLALFDKVHPDYGAGVRAALKGQLVSPQAAE
;
A
#
# COMPACT_ATOMS: atom_id res chain seq x y z
N MET A 1 0.17 -25.51 21.66
CA MET A 1 0.13 -26.98 21.79
C MET A 1 0.48 -27.60 20.45
N ARG A 2 1.20 -28.72 20.42
CA ARG A 2 1.53 -29.45 19.18
C ARG A 2 0.35 -30.38 18.85
N PHE A 3 -0.24 -30.21 17.67
CA PHE A 3 -1.43 -30.96 17.24
C PHE A 3 -1.12 -32.10 16.26
N PHE A 4 0.15 -32.36 15.98
CA PHE A 4 0.62 -33.43 15.09
C PHE A 4 1.62 -34.35 15.79
N PRO A 5 1.70 -35.63 15.39
CA PRO A 5 2.67 -36.58 15.94
C PRO A 5 4.13 -36.06 15.88
N ASN A 6 4.96 -36.55 16.81
CA ASN A 6 6.39 -36.33 16.75
C ASN A 6 6.99 -36.96 15.49
N ASN A 7 8.16 -36.48 15.06
CA ASN A 7 8.92 -37.16 14.00
C ASN A 7 9.10 -38.63 14.43
N PRO A 8 8.70 -39.61 13.60
CA PRO A 8 8.85 -41.03 13.94
C PRO A 8 10.31 -41.44 14.15
N ASN A 9 11.27 -40.65 13.65
CA ASN A 9 12.70 -40.83 13.88
C ASN A 9 13.20 -39.84 14.95
N ALA A 10 13.33 -40.32 16.18
CA ALA A 10 13.67 -39.51 17.35
C ALA A 10 15.12 -38.98 17.34
N ASP A 11 16.00 -39.57 16.51
CA ASP A 11 17.42 -39.20 16.43
C ASP A 11 17.72 -38.29 15.22
N ALA A 12 16.72 -37.98 14.38
CA ALA A 12 16.84 -37.22 13.14
C ALA A 12 16.23 -35.80 13.23
N PHE A 13 16.58 -35.05 14.28
CA PHE A 13 16.17 -33.65 14.48
C PHE A 13 17.22 -32.61 14.05
N TYR A 14 18.34 -33.06 13.48
CA TYR A 14 19.42 -32.22 12.98
C TYR A 14 19.89 -32.72 11.61
N GLU A 15 20.55 -31.88 10.83
CA GLU A 15 21.14 -32.21 9.52
C GLU A 15 22.53 -31.52 9.44
N PRO A 16 23.57 -32.18 8.89
CA PRO A 16 23.59 -33.58 8.43
C PRO A 16 23.52 -34.57 9.60
N ASN A 17 22.85 -35.72 9.42
CA ASN A 17 22.75 -36.78 10.43
C ASN A 17 22.99 -38.17 9.83
N SER A 18 23.33 -39.14 10.68
CA SER A 18 23.56 -40.56 10.29
C SER A 18 22.32 -41.45 10.47
N PHE A 19 21.15 -40.86 10.72
CA PHE A 19 19.93 -41.58 11.12
C PHE A 19 18.87 -41.65 10.01
N GLY A 20 19.19 -41.23 8.78
CA GLY A 20 18.25 -41.28 7.65
C GLY A 20 17.13 -40.24 7.72
N GLY A 21 17.41 -39.07 8.31
CA GLY A 21 16.51 -37.93 8.33
C GLY A 21 16.35 -37.21 6.98
N PRO A 22 15.64 -36.08 6.94
CA PRO A 22 15.55 -35.22 5.77
C PRO A 22 16.94 -34.83 5.23
N VAL A 23 17.07 -34.75 3.91
CA VAL A 23 18.30 -34.38 3.19
C VAL A 23 18.02 -33.24 2.22
N GLU A 24 19.04 -32.45 1.91
CA GLU A 24 18.93 -31.39 0.91
C GLU A 24 18.59 -31.93 -0.49
N ARG A 25 17.95 -31.09 -1.31
CA ARG A 25 17.65 -31.37 -2.71
C ARG A 25 18.37 -30.35 -3.60
N PRO A 26 19.55 -30.67 -4.14
CA PRO A 26 20.32 -29.75 -4.97
C PRO A 26 19.60 -29.35 -6.28
N ASP A 27 18.61 -30.14 -6.71
CA ASP A 27 17.84 -29.92 -7.92
C ASP A 27 16.77 -28.82 -7.80
N VAL A 28 16.56 -28.26 -6.59
CA VAL A 28 15.65 -27.14 -6.34
C VAL A 28 16.39 -25.85 -5.92
N VAL A 29 17.66 -25.72 -6.27
CA VAL A 29 18.46 -24.53 -5.98
C VAL A 29 17.85 -23.27 -6.60
N GLU A 30 17.72 -22.19 -5.82
CA GLU A 30 17.29 -20.90 -6.33
C GLU A 30 18.34 -20.31 -7.28
N PRO A 31 17.94 -19.61 -8.35
CA PRO A 31 18.90 -18.94 -9.23
C PRO A 31 19.63 -17.80 -8.48
N PRO A 32 20.94 -17.58 -8.73
CA PRO A 32 21.68 -16.53 -8.06
C PRO A 32 21.16 -15.13 -8.43
N LEU A 33 20.93 -14.28 -7.42
CA LEU A 33 20.57 -12.87 -7.62
C LEU A 33 21.83 -12.00 -7.61
N LYS A 34 22.08 -11.29 -8.72
CA LYS A 34 23.16 -10.29 -8.78
C LYS A 34 22.77 -9.08 -7.93
N ILE A 35 23.60 -8.75 -6.94
CA ILE A 35 23.46 -7.56 -6.10
C ILE A 35 24.54 -6.53 -6.50
N SER A 36 24.17 -5.25 -6.48
CA SER A 36 25.07 -4.13 -6.79
C SER A 36 24.79 -2.95 -5.86
N GLY A 37 25.85 -2.29 -5.40
CA GLY A 37 25.79 -1.21 -4.40
C GLY A 37 26.18 -1.70 -3.01
N ASP A 38 26.29 -0.77 -2.08
CA ASP A 38 26.66 -1.05 -0.69
C ASP A 38 25.45 -1.46 0.14
N ALA A 39 25.68 -2.24 1.20
CA ALA A 39 24.64 -2.56 2.18
C ALA A 39 24.44 -1.37 3.14
N GLU A 40 23.48 -0.50 2.82
CA GLU A 40 23.19 0.72 3.58
C GLU A 40 21.68 0.97 3.72
N ARG A 41 21.30 1.93 4.57
CA ARG A 41 19.93 2.41 4.74
C ARG A 41 19.56 3.42 3.67
N TYR A 42 19.22 2.95 2.47
CA TYR A 42 18.80 3.83 1.36
C TYR A 42 17.48 4.56 1.65
N ASN A 43 17.44 5.85 1.33
CA ASN A 43 16.22 6.64 1.40
C ASN A 43 15.37 6.43 0.14
N HIS A 44 14.28 5.67 0.26
CA HIS A 44 13.36 5.36 -0.86
C HIS A 44 12.68 6.58 -1.48
N ARG A 45 12.72 7.76 -0.84
CA ARG A 45 12.12 8.99 -1.41
C ARG A 45 12.96 9.60 -2.53
N ILE A 46 14.25 9.23 -2.63
CA ILE A 46 15.12 9.76 -3.67
C ILE A 46 14.83 9.04 -4.98
N GLY A 47 14.41 9.81 -6.00
CA GLY A 47 14.12 9.27 -7.33
C GLY A 47 12.76 8.57 -7.49
N ASN A 48 11.91 8.58 -6.46
CA ASN A 48 10.56 8.01 -6.57
C ASN A 48 9.58 9.00 -7.21
N ASP A 49 8.70 8.50 -8.07
CA ASP A 49 7.57 9.26 -8.61
C ASP A 49 6.27 8.81 -7.93
N ASP A 50 5.83 9.60 -6.94
CA ASP A 50 4.62 9.33 -6.17
C ASP A 50 3.33 9.76 -6.92
N PHE A 51 3.42 10.49 -8.04
CA PHE A 51 2.26 11.18 -8.63
C PHE A 51 1.95 10.77 -10.07
N GLY A 52 2.91 10.21 -10.81
CA GLY A 52 2.71 9.79 -12.20
C GLY A 52 1.66 8.68 -12.36
N GLN A 53 1.75 7.61 -11.58
CA GLN A 53 0.78 6.50 -11.66
C GLN A 53 -0.64 6.93 -11.25
N PRO A 54 -0.85 7.64 -10.11
CA PRO A 54 -2.17 8.15 -9.77
C PRO A 54 -2.75 9.11 -10.82
N ARG A 55 -1.90 9.94 -11.46
CA ARG A 55 -2.34 10.85 -12.54
C ARG A 55 -2.82 10.08 -13.75
N ALA A 56 -2.08 9.04 -14.15
CA ALA A 56 -2.47 8.18 -15.26
C ALA A 56 -3.84 7.53 -14.98
N LEU A 57 -4.04 6.99 -13.78
CA LEU A 57 -5.32 6.41 -13.37
C LEU A 57 -6.46 7.44 -13.40
N PHE A 58 -6.24 8.63 -12.82
CA PHE A 58 -7.25 9.69 -12.80
C PHE A 58 -7.68 10.13 -14.20
N ASN A 59 -6.76 10.15 -15.16
CA ASN A 59 -7.03 10.52 -16.54
C ASN A 59 -7.85 9.48 -17.31
N LEU A 60 -7.85 8.21 -16.86
CA LEU A 60 -8.71 7.17 -17.44
C LEU A 60 -10.17 7.29 -16.99
N PHE A 61 -10.45 8.04 -15.93
CA PHE A 61 -11.81 8.15 -15.41
C PHE A 61 -12.71 9.05 -16.25
N ASP A 62 -13.93 8.57 -16.48
CA ASP A 62 -15.02 9.40 -16.97
C ASP A 62 -15.50 10.40 -15.91
N ALA A 63 -16.35 11.36 -16.31
CA ALA A 63 -16.84 12.40 -15.42
C ALA A 63 -17.64 11.84 -14.21
N GLY A 64 -18.39 10.76 -14.40
CA GLY A 64 -19.16 10.11 -13.33
C GLY A 64 -18.26 9.39 -12.33
N GLN A 65 -17.22 8.71 -12.81
CA GLN A 65 -16.18 8.08 -12.01
C GLN A 65 -15.40 9.12 -11.20
N LYS A 66 -14.98 10.23 -11.83
CA LYS A 66 -14.34 11.36 -11.13
C LYS A 66 -15.24 11.93 -10.04
N LYS A 67 -16.53 12.15 -10.34
CA LYS A 67 -17.49 12.64 -9.34
C LYS A 67 -17.62 11.71 -8.13
N ARG A 68 -17.74 10.38 -8.36
CA ARG A 68 -17.79 9.39 -7.27
C ARG A 68 -16.50 9.38 -6.46
N LEU A 69 -15.33 9.45 -7.12
CA LEU A 69 -14.04 9.54 -6.44
C LEU A 69 -13.99 10.73 -5.48
N PHE A 70 -14.40 11.92 -5.94
CA PHE A 70 -14.39 13.13 -5.10
C PHE A 70 -15.34 13.02 -3.92
N SER A 71 -16.57 12.51 -4.12
CA SER A 71 -17.55 12.32 -3.04
C SER A 71 -17.03 11.36 -1.98
N ASN A 72 -16.54 10.19 -2.40
CA ASN A 72 -16.06 9.16 -1.47
C ASN A 72 -14.89 9.67 -0.61
N ILE A 73 -13.99 10.45 -1.21
CA ILE A 73 -12.85 11.03 -0.48
C ILE A 73 -13.32 12.08 0.51
N ALA A 74 -14.25 12.97 0.10
CA ALA A 74 -14.80 13.97 1.00
C ALA A 74 -15.52 13.32 2.19
N GLU A 75 -16.35 12.30 1.96
CA GLU A 75 -17.04 11.53 3.01
C GLU A 75 -16.05 10.88 3.99
N ALA A 76 -14.97 10.29 3.47
CA ALA A 76 -13.93 9.69 4.31
C ALA A 76 -13.10 10.71 5.12
N MET A 77 -13.15 12.00 4.75
CA MET A 77 -12.44 13.08 5.46
C MET A 77 -13.30 13.74 6.56
N ALA A 78 -14.55 13.30 6.76
CA ALA A 78 -15.40 13.85 7.82
C ALA A 78 -14.75 13.68 9.20
N GLY A 79 -14.63 14.78 9.94
CA GLY A 79 -14.03 14.80 11.29
C GLY A 79 -12.49 14.79 11.32
N VAL A 80 -11.82 14.80 10.17
CA VAL A 80 -10.36 14.93 10.10
C VAL A 80 -9.96 16.39 10.33
N PRO A 81 -8.93 16.69 11.17
CA PRO A 81 -8.45 18.05 11.36
C PRO A 81 -8.04 18.76 10.05
N ASP A 82 -8.40 20.03 9.90
CA ASP A 82 -8.19 20.82 8.67
C ASP A 82 -6.74 20.79 8.18
N VAL A 83 -5.76 20.86 9.08
CA VAL A 83 -4.34 20.81 8.72
C VAL A 83 -3.94 19.50 8.03
N ILE A 84 -4.62 18.40 8.33
CA ILE A 84 -4.39 17.10 7.69
C ILE A 84 -5.11 17.06 6.34
N VAL A 85 -6.34 17.59 6.27
CA VAL A 85 -7.09 17.72 5.02
C VAL A 85 -6.31 18.55 3.99
N GLU A 86 -5.79 19.71 4.39
CA GLU A 86 -5.00 20.58 3.50
C GLU A 86 -3.71 19.92 3.01
N ARG A 87 -3.04 19.15 3.86
CA ARG A 87 -1.86 18.35 3.44
C ARG A 87 -2.23 17.34 2.37
N GLN A 88 -3.37 16.66 2.52
CA GLN A 88 -3.81 15.67 1.54
C GLN A 88 -4.27 16.32 0.23
N LEU A 89 -4.98 17.45 0.30
CA LEU A 89 -5.38 18.23 -0.87
C LEU A 89 -4.17 18.70 -1.69
N ALA A 90 -3.09 19.14 -1.01
CA ALA A 90 -1.85 19.51 -1.68
C ALA A 90 -1.18 18.32 -2.40
N LEU A 91 -1.37 17.09 -1.93
CA LEU A 91 -0.91 15.90 -2.66
C LEU A 91 -1.79 15.63 -3.89
N PHE A 92 -3.11 15.79 -3.79
CA PHE A 92 -3.99 15.65 -4.95
C PHE A 92 -3.70 16.68 -6.04
N ASP A 93 -3.31 17.90 -5.68
CA ASP A 93 -2.88 18.91 -6.67
C ASP A 93 -1.61 18.46 -7.44
N LYS A 94 -0.68 17.77 -6.75
CA LYS A 94 0.50 17.17 -7.39
C LYS A 94 0.13 16.01 -8.32
N VAL A 95 -0.99 15.32 -8.07
CA VAL A 95 -1.55 14.30 -8.95
C VAL A 95 -2.23 14.92 -10.16
N HIS A 96 -3.17 15.85 -9.99
CA HIS A 96 -3.85 16.56 -11.07
C HIS A 96 -4.61 17.78 -10.51
N PRO A 97 -4.57 18.97 -11.15
CA PRO A 97 -5.32 20.14 -10.69
C PRO A 97 -6.82 19.88 -10.48
N ASP A 98 -7.49 19.25 -11.46
CA ASP A 98 -8.92 18.90 -11.34
C ASP A 98 -9.22 17.89 -10.23
N TYR A 99 -8.25 17.07 -9.83
CA TYR A 99 -8.44 16.11 -8.75
C TYR A 99 -8.51 16.87 -7.42
N GLY A 100 -7.51 17.69 -7.11
CA GLY A 100 -7.53 18.53 -5.91
C GLY A 100 -8.72 19.49 -5.90
N ALA A 101 -9.06 20.11 -7.03
CA ALA A 101 -10.22 20.99 -7.15
C ALA A 101 -11.56 20.25 -6.93
N GLY A 102 -11.69 19.05 -7.51
CA GLY A 102 -12.88 18.21 -7.36
C GLY A 102 -13.14 17.79 -5.92
N VAL A 103 -12.10 17.36 -5.20
CA VAL A 103 -12.21 16.98 -3.78
C VAL A 103 -12.55 18.20 -2.92
N ARG A 104 -11.93 19.37 -3.16
CA ARG A 104 -12.28 20.62 -2.46
C ARG A 104 -13.75 21.01 -2.66
N ALA A 105 -14.26 20.88 -3.88
CA ALA A 105 -15.66 21.16 -4.17
C ALA A 105 -16.60 20.20 -3.43
N ALA A 106 -16.26 18.90 -3.38
CA ALA A 106 -17.03 17.90 -2.65
C ALA A 106 -17.05 18.15 -1.13
N LEU A 107 -15.91 18.50 -0.53
CA LEU A 107 -15.82 18.87 0.89
C LEU A 107 -16.68 20.09 1.22
N LYS A 108 -16.60 21.15 0.39
CA LYS A 108 -17.46 22.33 0.54
C LYS A 108 -18.95 21.98 0.41
N GLY A 109 -19.30 21.10 -0.51
CA GLY A 109 -20.68 20.62 -0.68
C GLY A 109 -21.22 19.92 0.58
N GLN A 110 -20.39 19.17 1.30
CA GLN A 110 -20.78 18.54 2.56
C GLN A 110 -20.96 19.52 3.71
N LEU A 111 -20.15 20.58 3.77
CA LEU A 111 -20.27 21.63 4.79
C LEU A 111 -21.56 22.46 4.65
N VAL A 112 -22.19 22.46 3.47
CA VAL A 112 -23.44 23.20 3.17
C VAL A 112 -24.70 22.34 3.40
N SER A 113 -24.55 21.03 3.56
CA SER A 113 -25.65 20.14 3.97
C SER A 113 -25.97 20.40 5.46
N PRO A 114 -27.19 20.85 5.82
CA PRO A 114 -27.54 21.01 7.22
C PRO A 114 -27.40 19.66 7.92
N GLN A 115 -26.70 19.65 9.05
CA GLN A 115 -26.78 18.56 10.02
C GLN A 115 -28.27 18.34 10.30
N ALA A 116 -28.80 17.21 9.84
CA ALA A 116 -30.06 16.70 10.34
C ALA A 116 -29.81 16.37 11.81
N ALA A 117 -30.21 17.30 12.68
CA ALA A 117 -30.28 17.10 14.10
C ALA A 117 -31.37 16.05 14.37
N GLU A 118 -30.97 14.94 14.96
CA GLU A 118 -31.84 14.05 15.74
C GLU A 118 -31.47 14.20 17.22
#